data_AF-A0A9P2LCZ6-F1
#
_entry.id   AF-A0A9P2LCZ6-F1
#
_cell.length_a   1.000
_cell.length_b   1.000
_cell.length_c   1.000
_cell.angle_alpha   90.00
_cell.angle_beta   90.00
_cell.angle_gamma   90.00
#
_symmetry.space_group_name_H-M   'P 1'
#
loop_
_entity.id
_entity.type
_entity.pdbx_description
1 polymer ?
#
loop_
_entity_poly.entity_id
_entity_poly.type
_entity_poly.pdbx_seq_one_letter_code
_entity_poly.pdbx_strand_id
1 'polypeptide(L)'
;MEVKPIFKLPNLAETQEWACEQGCENVHPRLYRNVYSQTWDTDGNLTEELAEHYYTCGRKHLLMVWDESTSDYAELADEFYKEPSHG
;
A
#
# COMPACT_ATOMS: atom_id res chain seq x y z
N MET A 1 15.58 4.23 -4.86
CA MET A 1 14.41 3.38 -5.15
C MET A 1 13.17 4.24 -4.99
N GLU A 2 12.28 4.22 -5.97
CA GLU A 2 10.98 4.89 -5.89
C GLU A 2 10.01 3.95 -5.17
N VAL A 3 9.41 4.40 -4.07
CA VAL A 3 8.46 3.58 -3.30
C VAL A 3 7.07 3.76 -3.88
N LYS A 4 6.40 2.64 -4.21
CA LYS A 4 5.09 2.62 -4.86
C LYS A 4 4.06 1.91 -3.98
N PRO A 5 2.77 2.31 -4.03
CA PRO A 5 1.72 1.64 -3.30
C PRO A 5 1.55 0.19 -3.77
N ILE A 6 1.51 -0.73 -2.81
CA ILE A 6 1.22 -2.15 -3.04
C ILE A 6 -0.29 -2.33 -2.94
N PHE A 7 -0.96 -2.69 -4.02
CA PHE A 7 -2.41 -2.88 -4.06
C PHE A 7 -2.83 -4.32 -3.77
N LYS A 8 -1.91 -5.28 -3.90
CA LYS A 8 -2.15 -6.71 -3.65
C LYS A 8 -0.96 -7.31 -2.92
N LEU A 9 -1.22 -8.13 -1.91
CA LEU A 9 -0.16 -8.80 -1.17
C LEU A 9 0.30 -10.08 -1.88
N PRO A 10 1.59 -10.22 -2.22
CA PRO A 10 2.19 -11.51 -2.57
C PRO A 10 2.32 -12.43 -1.34
N ASN A 11 2.58 -13.71 -1.62
CA ASN A 11 3.23 -14.58 -0.64
C ASN A 11 4.73 -14.24 -0.64
N LEU A 12 5.29 -13.93 0.52
CA LEU A 12 6.71 -13.68 0.68
C LEU A 12 7.49 -15.00 0.73
N ALA A 13 8.74 -14.97 0.27
CA ALA A 13 9.69 -16.06 0.49
C ALA A 13 10.05 -16.18 1.98
N GLU A 14 10.66 -17.29 2.39
CA GLU A 14 11.09 -17.50 3.79
C GLU A 14 12.16 -16.49 4.25
N THR A 15 12.94 -15.93 3.32
CA THR A 15 13.94 -14.88 3.59
C THR A 15 13.38 -13.47 3.51
N GLN A 16 12.08 -13.32 3.25
CA GLN A 16 11.45 -12.04 3.02
C GLN A 16 10.50 -11.66 4.14
N GLU A 17 10.55 -10.39 4.52
CA GLU A 17 9.67 -9.82 5.53
C GLU A 17 9.09 -8.49 5.10
N TRP A 18 7.98 -8.12 5.73
CA TRP A 18 7.37 -6.82 5.51
C TRP A 18 8.20 -5.72 6.15
N ALA A 19 8.44 -4.67 5.38
CA ALA A 19 9.10 -3.45 5.81
C ALA A 19 8.25 -2.23 5.41
N CYS A 20 8.71 -1.03 5.76
CA CYS A 20 8.09 0.19 5.24
C CYS A 20 9.15 1.28 5.06
N GLU A 21 8.83 2.27 4.24
CA GLU A 21 9.73 3.38 3.87
C GLU A 21 10.30 4.18 5.06
N GLN A 22 9.63 4.19 6.21
CA GLN A 22 10.06 4.90 7.42
C GLN A 22 10.69 3.98 8.50
N GLY A 23 10.99 2.71 8.18
CA GLY A 23 11.67 1.79 9.11
C GLY A 23 10.91 1.50 10.41
N CYS A 24 9.60 1.27 10.34
CA CYS A 24 8.80 0.89 11.51
C CYS A 24 9.15 -0.53 11.97
N GLU A 25 9.09 -0.78 13.28
CA GLU A 25 9.17 -2.13 13.84
C GLU A 25 7.82 -2.86 13.70
N ASN A 26 7.86 -4.20 13.61
CA ASN A 26 6.68 -5.07 13.56
C ASN A 26 5.68 -4.67 12.45
N VAL A 27 6.17 -4.53 11.22
CA VAL A 27 5.34 -4.14 10.09
C VAL A 27 4.38 -5.28 9.74
N HIS A 28 3.10 -4.98 9.87
CA HIS A 28 2.03 -5.82 9.34
C HIS A 28 1.27 -5.04 8.27
N PRO A 29 1.06 -5.63 7.08
CA PRO A 29 0.26 -5.01 6.04
C PRO A 29 -1.14 -4.70 6.55
N ARG A 30 -1.62 -3.49 6.27
CA ARG A 30 -2.99 -3.08 6.51
C ARG A 30 -3.54 -2.41 5.29
N LEU A 31 -4.75 -2.80 4.90
CA LEU A 31 -5.47 -2.11 3.83
C LEU A 31 -5.80 -0.70 4.31
N TYR A 32 -5.27 0.29 3.61
CA TYR A 32 -5.49 1.69 3.84
C TYR A 32 -6.40 2.25 2.74
N ARG A 33 -7.33 3.09 3.16
CA ARG A 33 -8.25 3.82 2.28
C ARG A 33 -7.79 5.26 2.18
N ASN A 34 -7.38 5.68 1.00
CA ASN A 34 -6.91 7.02 0.72
C ASN A 34 -7.95 7.80 -0.08
N VAL A 35 -8.76 8.61 0.61
CA VAL A 35 -9.73 9.51 -0.04
C VAL A 35 -8.99 10.73 -0.57
N TYR A 36 -9.06 10.96 -1.87
CA TYR A 36 -8.35 12.07 -2.53
C TYR A 36 -9.29 13.09 -3.17
N SER A 37 -10.57 12.76 -3.36
CA SER A 37 -11.58 13.73 -3.82
C SER A 37 -12.93 13.45 -3.18
N GLN A 38 -13.63 14.52 -2.84
CA GLN A 38 -15.01 14.48 -2.37
C GLN A 38 -15.77 15.67 -2.94
N THR A 39 -16.97 15.41 -3.45
CA THR A 39 -17.91 16.43 -3.92
C THR A 39 -19.13 16.44 -3.01
N TRP A 40 -19.60 17.64 -2.66
CA TRP A 40 -20.72 17.85 -1.75
C TRP A 40 -21.80 18.71 -2.44
N ASP A 41 -23.07 18.45 -2.16
CA ASP A 41 -24.17 19.32 -2.60
C ASP A 41 -24.30 20.58 -1.71
N THR A 42 -25.25 21.45 -2.05
CA THR A 42 -25.51 22.70 -1.31
C THR A 42 -26.06 22.49 0.10
N ASP A 43 -26.63 21.31 0.37
CA ASP A 43 -27.20 20.94 1.66
C ASP A 43 -26.16 20.23 2.56
N GLY A 44 -24.95 20.01 2.05
CA GLY A 44 -23.85 19.35 2.76
C GLY A 44 -23.90 17.82 2.71
N ASN A 45 -24.61 17.22 1.76
CA ASN A 45 -24.57 15.78 1.53
C ASN A 45 -23.43 15.42 0.56
N LEU A 46 -22.73 14.32 0.85
CA LEU A 46 -21.69 13.78 -0.02
C LEU A 46 -22.33 13.19 -1.27
N THR A 47 -21.98 13.71 -2.45
CA THR A 47 -22.53 13.26 -3.74
C THR A 47 -21.56 12.39 -4.52
N GLU A 48 -20.26 12.61 -4.36
CA GLU A 48 -19.21 11.85 -5.01
C GLU A 48 -18.00 11.71 -4.08
N GLU A 49 -17.36 10.55 -4.10
CA GLU A 49 -16.12 10.30 -3.39
C GLU A 49 -15.21 9.43 -4.25
N LEU A 50 -13.97 9.89 -4.43
CA LEU A 50 -12.91 9.14 -5.09
C LEU A 50 -11.85 8.75 -4.06
N ALA A 51 -11.58 7.45 -3.99
CA ALA A 51 -10.63 6.89 -3.05
C ALA A 51 -9.87 5.71 -3.65
N GLU A 52 -8.58 5.59 -3.32
CA GLU A 52 -7.76 4.41 -3.63
C GLU A 52 -7.66 3.52 -2.40
N HIS A 53 -7.43 2.22 -2.62
CA HIS A 53 -7.16 1.26 -1.55
C HIS A 53 -5.86 0.51 -1.80
N TYR A 54 -4.88 0.70 -0.93
CA TYR A 54 -3.58 0.04 -1.02
C TYR A 54 -3.08 -0.35 0.37
N TYR A 55 -2.08 -1.22 0.42
CA TYR A 55 -1.51 -1.71 1.66
C TYR A 55 -0.41 -0.78 2.17
N THR A 56 -0.49 -0.44 3.44
CA THR A 56 0.51 0.32 4.19
C THR A 56 0.97 -0.48 5.40
N CYS A 57 1.99 0.02 6.10
CA CYS A 57 2.22 -0.41 7.47
C CYS A 57 1.09 0.09 8.40
N GLY A 58 1.09 -0.34 9.66
CA GLY A 58 0.11 0.09 10.66
C GLY A 58 0.06 1.61 10.92
N ARG A 59 1.09 2.36 10.49
CA ARG A 59 1.19 3.82 10.60
C ARG A 59 0.94 4.57 9.29
N LYS A 60 0.39 3.91 8.27
CA LYS A 60 0.07 4.49 6.94
C LYS A 60 1.29 4.88 6.07
N HIS A 61 2.49 4.42 6.40
CA HIS A 61 3.65 4.54 5.51
C HIS A 61 3.59 3.48 4.42
N LEU A 62 4.15 3.77 3.25
CA LEU A 62 4.17 2.82 2.14
C LEU A 62 4.88 1.52 2.54
N LEU A 63 4.23 0.41 2.19
CA LEU A 63 4.69 -0.94 2.48
C LEU A 63 5.80 -1.33 1.49
N MET A 64 6.81 -2.03 1.99
CA MET A 64 7.96 -2.51 1.25
C MET A 64 8.26 -3.96 1.65
N VAL A 65 9.15 -4.63 0.93
CA VAL A 65 9.64 -5.97 1.28
C VAL A 65 11.15 -5.88 1.48
N TRP A 66 11.62 -6.43 2.60
CA TRP A 66 13.04 -6.63 2.87
C TRP A 66 13.39 -8.09 2.59
N ASP A 67 14.51 -8.35 1.92
CA ASP A 67 15.01 -9.70 1.67
C ASP A 67 16.35 -9.91 2.38
N GLU A 68 16.34 -10.78 3.37
CA GLU A 68 17.52 -11.12 4.17
C GLU A 68 18.62 -11.78 3.34
N SER A 69 18.27 -12.48 2.26
CA SER A 69 19.25 -13.21 1.44
C SER A 69 20.17 -12.28 0.65
N THR A 70 19.67 -11.09 0.28
CA THR A 70 20.42 -10.05 -0.41
C THR A 70 20.79 -8.89 0.49
N SER A 71 20.21 -8.82 1.69
CA SER A 71 20.34 -7.69 2.62
C SER A 71 19.94 -6.36 1.97
N ASP A 72 18.86 -6.39 1.20
CA ASP A 72 18.33 -5.22 0.50
C ASP A 72 16.80 -5.31 0.37
N TYR A 73 16.18 -4.22 -0.07
CA TYR A 73 14.77 -4.20 -0.40
C TYR A 73 14.51 -4.96 -1.69
N ALA A 74 13.48 -5.82 -1.66
CA ALA A 74 13.02 -6.56 -2.81
C ALA A 74 11.89 -5.80 -3.54
N GLU A 75 12.02 -5.69 -4.86
CA GLU A 75 10.92 -5.27 -5.72
C GLU A 75 9.96 -6.43 -5.95
N LEU A 76 8.67 -6.12 -5.97
CA LEU A 76 7.63 -7.08 -6.32
C LEU A 76 7.39 -7.06 -7.84
N ALA A 77 6.70 -8.08 -8.35
CA ALA A 77 6.22 -8.04 -9.73
C ALA A 77 5.21 -6.89 -9.93
N ASP A 78 5.20 -6.29 -11.13
CA ASP A 78 4.36 -5.13 -11.48
C ASP A 78 2.87 -5.32 -11.17
N GLU A 79 2.37 -6.55 -11.19
CA GLU A 79 0.98 -6.85 -10.87
C GLU A 79 0.58 -6.46 -9.44
N PHE A 80 1.52 -6.42 -8.50
CA PHE A 80 1.25 -6.05 -7.11
C PHE A 80 1.16 -4.53 -6.90
N TYR A 81 1.65 -3.74 -7.87
CA TYR A 81 1.60 -2.27 -7.87
C TYR A 81 0.47 -1.71 -8.74
N LYS A 82 -0.37 -2.56 -9.32
CA LYS A 82 -1.52 -2.13 -10.13
C LYS A 82 -2.78 -2.12 -9.28
N GLU A 83 -3.47 -0.99 -9.27
CA GLU A 83 -4.80 -0.91 -8.69
C GLU A 83 -5.72 -1.93 -9.40
N PRO A 84 -6.49 -2.74 -8.66
CA PRO A 84 -7.47 -3.62 -9.27
C PRO A 84 -8.44 -2.73 -10.04
N SER A 85 -8.51 -2.90 -11.36
CA SER A 85 -9.51 -2.23 -12.18
C SER A 85 -10.89 -2.54 -11.60
N HIS A 86 -11.54 -1.52 -11.03
CA HIS A 86 -12.94 -1.58 -10.64
C HIS A 86 -13.74 -1.96 -11.89
N GLY A 87 -14.26 -3.20 -11.91
CA GLY A 87 -15.26 -3.64 -12.89
C GLY A 87 -16.63 -3.04 -12.61
#